data_AF-D7EJK6-F1
#
_entry.id   AF-D7EJK6-F1
#
_cell.length_a   1.000
_cell.length_b   1.000
_cell.length_c   1.000
_cell.angle_alpha   90.00
_cell.angle_beta   90.00
_cell.angle_gamma   90.00
#
_symmetry.space_group_name_H-M   'P 1'
#
loop_
_entity.id
_entity.type
_entity.pdbx_description
1 polymer ?
#
loop_
_entity_poly.entity_id
_entity_poly.type
_entity_poly.pdbx_seq_one_letter_code
_entity_poly.pdbx_strand_id
1 'polypeptide(L)'
;MHTPAADKVLKSNKPTFEETTIKIEQKIIAFICENNLSFNLIDNLVNLLKEVSVDHEVIKSLKLKRQKGTNILMRKLGPFSKEIILNKLRTNKFSIIMDETTDIGTKKSLVIIGSLFDATVHEAVDMFVDFIEVEDASAAGLFNAVKNVLDLNHIPYGYI
;
A
#
# COMPACT_ATOMS: atom_id res chain seq x y z
N MET A 1 22.44 -44.38 14.55
CA MET A 1 21.74 -43.16 14.09
C MET A 1 21.87 -42.11 15.17
N HIS A 2 22.68 -41.07 14.97
CA HIS A 2 22.79 -39.97 15.92
C HIS A 2 21.81 -38.89 15.47
N THR A 3 20.64 -38.83 16.10
CA THR A 3 19.67 -37.76 15.89
C THR A 3 20.30 -36.45 16.40
N PRO A 4 20.48 -35.41 15.58
CA PRO A 4 21.03 -34.15 16.04
C PRO A 4 20.10 -33.52 17.09
N ALA A 5 20.68 -32.88 18.11
CA ALA A 5 19.95 -32.20 19.17
C ALA A 5 18.99 -31.13 18.60
N ALA A 6 17.79 -31.02 19.20
CA ALA A 6 16.73 -30.09 18.80
C ALA A 6 17.21 -28.62 18.72
N ASP A 7 18.24 -28.28 19.49
CA ASP A 7 18.86 -26.95 19.54
C ASP A 7 19.47 -26.51 18.19
N LYS A 8 19.86 -27.48 17.32
CA LYS A 8 20.32 -27.18 15.96
C LYS A 8 19.17 -26.94 14.97
N VAL A 9 17.98 -27.46 15.28
CA VAL A 9 16.75 -27.27 14.47
C VAL A 9 16.05 -25.96 14.85
N LEU A 10 16.21 -25.52 16.11
CA LEU A 10 15.55 -24.35 16.69
C LEU A 10 16.44 -23.10 16.79
N LYS A 11 17.56 -23.01 16.07
CA LYS A 11 18.25 -21.71 15.92
C LYS A 11 17.26 -20.76 15.25
N SER A 12 16.73 -19.82 16.04
CA SER A 12 15.98 -18.69 15.53
C SER A 12 16.80 -18.06 14.41
N ASN A 13 16.30 -18.14 13.17
CA ASN A 13 16.97 -17.51 12.04
C ASN A 13 16.92 -16.01 12.28
N LYS A 14 17.97 -15.45 12.88
CA LYS A 14 18.18 -14.02 12.93
C LYS A 14 18.11 -13.52 11.50
N PRO A 15 17.34 -12.45 11.22
CA PRO A 15 17.22 -11.93 9.88
C PRO A 15 18.60 -11.60 9.34
N THR A 16 18.81 -11.94 8.08
CA THR A 16 20.04 -11.61 7.37
C THR A 16 20.22 -10.09 7.29
N PHE A 17 21.46 -9.67 7.02
CA PHE A 17 21.78 -8.26 6.83
C PHE A 17 20.90 -7.61 5.73
N GLU A 18 20.69 -8.34 4.63
CA GLU A 18 19.89 -7.88 3.50
C GLU A 18 18.40 -7.74 3.86
N GLU A 19 17.81 -8.74 4.53
CA GLU A 19 16.42 -8.67 4.99
C GLU A 19 16.20 -7.50 5.96
N THR A 20 17.18 -7.27 6.84
CA THR A 20 17.14 -6.13 7.78
C THR A 20 17.21 -4.80 7.03
N THR A 21 18.04 -4.72 5.99
CA THR A 21 18.15 -3.53 5.12
C THR A 21 16.80 -3.24 4.45
N ILE A 22 16.21 -4.23 3.79
CA ILE A 22 14.92 -4.10 3.10
C ILE A 22 13.83 -3.65 4.07
N LYS A 23 13.78 -4.24 5.27
CA LYS A 23 12.80 -3.89 6.29
C LYS A 23 12.94 -2.45 6.76
N ILE A 24 14.16 -1.96 6.97
CA ILE A 24 14.40 -0.56 7.34
C ILE A 24 13.98 0.38 6.20
N GLU A 25 14.32 0.06 4.95
CA GLU A 25 13.92 0.87 3.81
C GLU A 25 12.40 0.96 3.68
N GLN A 26 11.70 -0.17 3.80
CA GLN A 26 10.23 -0.20 3.78
C GLN A 26 9.62 0.64 4.90
N LYS A 27 10.17 0.56 6.12
CA LYS A 27 9.71 1.37 7.25
C LYS A 27 9.90 2.87 7.04
N ILE A 28 11.03 3.28 6.45
CA ILE A 28 11.26 4.70 6.12
C ILE A 28 10.23 5.18 5.11
N ILE A 29 9.96 4.39 4.06
CA ILE A 29 8.96 4.77 3.05
C ILE A 29 7.54 4.78 3.63
N ALA A 30 7.18 3.79 4.45
CA ALA A 30 5.90 3.76 5.14
C ALA A 30 5.71 5.00 6.03
N PHE A 31 6.72 5.37 6.83
CA PHE A 31 6.69 6.58 7.65
C PHE A 31 6.47 7.85 6.83
N ILE A 32 7.16 7.98 5.69
CA ILE A 32 6.98 9.13 4.78
C ILE A 32 5.55 9.18 4.25
N CYS A 33 4.98 8.04 3.85
CA CYS A 33 3.60 7.96 3.35
C CYS A 33 2.57 8.28 4.43
N GLU A 34 2.69 7.68 5.61
CA GLU A 34 1.77 7.86 6.75
C GLU A 34 1.69 9.32 7.20
N ASN A 35 2.80 10.06 7.08
CA ASN A 35 2.89 11.45 7.50
C ASN A 35 2.74 12.45 6.33
N ASN A 36 2.32 11.98 5.15
CA ASN A 36 2.16 12.80 3.94
C ASN A 36 3.41 13.67 3.62
N LEU A 37 4.60 13.09 3.77
CA LEU A 37 5.87 13.78 3.55
C LEU A 37 6.34 13.64 2.10
N SER A 38 7.08 14.66 1.63
CA SER A 38 7.65 14.64 0.29
C SER A 38 8.72 13.56 0.15
N PHE A 39 8.65 12.77 -0.94
CA PHE A 39 9.70 11.81 -1.30
C PHE A 39 11.06 12.47 -1.59
N ASN A 40 11.09 13.78 -1.83
CA ASN A 40 12.34 14.54 -1.95
C ASN A 40 13.13 14.58 -0.62
N LEU A 41 12.48 14.29 0.51
CA LEU A 41 13.14 14.25 1.83
C LEU A 41 13.96 12.99 2.04
N ILE A 42 13.73 11.91 1.28
CA ILE A 42 14.33 10.58 1.50
C ILE A 42 15.85 10.66 1.60
N ASP A 43 16.49 11.33 0.63
CA ASP A 43 17.95 11.40 0.57
C ASP A 43 18.53 12.10 1.81
N ASN A 44 17.94 13.23 2.20
CA ASN A 44 18.36 13.99 3.39
C ASN A 44 18.11 13.22 4.69
N LEU A 45 16.95 12.57 4.81
CA LEU A 45 16.60 11.76 5.98
C LEU A 45 17.56 10.57 6.14
N VAL A 46 17.86 9.86 5.05
CA VAL A 46 18.79 8.73 5.09
C VAL A 46 20.21 9.19 5.46
N ASN A 47 20.66 10.34 4.96
CA ASN A 47 21.95 10.90 5.34
C ASN A 47 21.99 11.27 6.83
N LEU A 48 20.96 11.95 7.34
CA LEU A 48 20.84 12.26 8.77
C LEU A 48 20.87 10.99 9.61
N LEU A 49 20.11 9.96 9.23
CA LEU A 49 20.08 8.67 9.93
C LEU A 49 21.47 8.03 9.99
N LYS A 50 22.26 8.11 8.91
CA LYS A 50 23.64 7.60 8.90
C LYS A 50 24.57 8.36 9.84
N GLU A 51 24.41 9.67 9.94
CA GLU A 51 25.23 10.53 10.80
C GLU A 51 24.94 10.28 12.28
N VAL A 52 23.67 10.14 12.66
CA VAL A 52 23.29 9.91 14.07
C VAL A 52 23.49 8.45 14.51
N SER A 53 23.59 7.51 13.57
CA SER A 53 23.75 6.08 13.87
C SER A 53 25.20 5.72 14.14
N VAL A 54 25.61 5.71 15.40
CA VAL A 54 27.00 5.43 15.80
C VAL A 54 27.39 3.96 15.52
N ASP A 55 26.53 2.98 15.80
CA ASP A 55 26.91 1.55 15.79
C ASP A 55 26.05 0.63 14.91
N HIS A 56 25.17 1.19 14.07
CA HIS A 56 24.26 0.37 13.26
C HIS A 56 24.76 0.22 11.81
N GLU A 57 25.52 -0.84 11.54
CA GLU A 57 26.12 -1.12 10.21
C GLU A 57 25.10 -1.09 9.05
N VAL A 58 23.91 -1.64 9.27
CA VAL A 58 22.85 -1.62 8.25
C VAL A 58 22.44 -0.19 7.89
N ILE A 59 22.29 0.70 8.89
CA ILE A 59 21.88 2.09 8.64
C ILE A 59 22.99 2.82 7.89
N LYS A 60 24.25 2.65 8.31
CA LYS A 60 25.42 3.22 7.63
C LYS A 60 25.51 2.81 6.16
N SER A 61 25.12 1.56 5.85
CA SER A 61 25.16 1.01 4.49
C SER A 61 23.90 1.24 3.64
N LEU A 62 22.86 1.91 4.16
CA LEU A 62 21.62 2.15 3.41
C LEU A 62 21.89 2.85 2.08
N LYS A 63 21.29 2.34 1.00
CA LYS A 63 21.36 2.94 -0.35
C LYS A 63 20.00 3.48 -0.80
N LEU A 64 19.13 3.79 0.16
CA LEU A 64 17.81 4.32 -0.11
C LEU A 64 17.92 5.76 -0.60
N LYS A 65 17.44 5.99 -1.82
CA LYS A 65 17.29 7.29 -2.46
C LYS A 65 15.87 7.45 -2.97
N ARG A 66 15.48 8.66 -3.38
CA ARG A 66 14.14 8.95 -3.92
C ARG A 66 13.61 7.90 -4.90
N GLN A 67 14.35 7.61 -5.97
CA GLN A 67 13.90 6.67 -7.02
C GLN A 67 13.71 5.23 -6.48
N LYS A 68 14.61 4.78 -5.61
CA LYS A 68 14.46 3.47 -4.96
C LYS A 68 13.24 3.46 -4.04
N GLY A 69 13.02 4.53 -3.28
CA GLY A 69 11.85 4.71 -2.44
C GLY A 69 10.55 4.68 -3.23
N THR A 70 10.47 5.42 -4.34
CA THR A 70 9.31 5.38 -5.25
C THR A 70 9.08 3.97 -5.79
N ASN A 71 10.14 3.24 -6.19
CA ASN A 71 9.99 1.86 -6.64
C ASN A 71 9.50 0.92 -5.53
N ILE A 72 9.95 1.10 -4.29
CA ILE A 72 9.46 0.33 -3.13
C ILE A 72 7.98 0.62 -2.90
N LEU A 73 7.57 1.89 -2.95
CA LEU A 73 6.16 2.27 -2.84
C LEU A 73 5.34 1.62 -3.97
N MET A 74 5.68 1.89 -5.23
CA MET A 74 4.89 1.46 -6.39
C MET A 74 4.81 -0.06 -6.57
N ARG A 75 5.88 -0.79 -6.25
CA ARG A 75 5.96 -2.23 -6.54
C ARG A 75 5.72 -3.13 -5.34
N LYS A 76 5.77 -2.59 -4.12
CA LYS A 76 5.62 -3.39 -2.89
C LYS A 76 4.52 -2.85 -2.00
N LEU A 77 4.71 -1.65 -1.43
CA LEU A 77 3.79 -1.13 -0.40
C LEU A 77 2.41 -0.78 -0.98
N GLY A 78 2.36 -0.11 -2.13
CA GLY A 78 1.12 0.26 -2.82
C GLY A 78 0.25 -0.95 -3.17
N PRO A 79 0.78 -1.97 -3.89
CA PRO A 79 0.03 -3.19 -4.18
C PRO A 79 -0.42 -3.93 -2.92
N PHE A 80 0.43 -4.01 -1.89
CA PHE A 80 0.09 -4.64 -0.62
C PHE A 80 -1.07 -3.90 0.07
N SER A 81 -0.98 -2.57 0.18
CA SER A 81 -2.05 -1.75 0.78
C SER A 81 -3.35 -1.83 -0.03
N LYS A 82 -3.27 -1.83 -1.37
CA LYS A 82 -4.45 -2.00 -2.23
C LYS A 82 -5.12 -3.35 -1.97
N GLU A 83 -4.37 -4.44 -1.90
CA GLU A 83 -4.94 -5.77 -1.64
C GLU A 83 -5.60 -5.89 -0.25
N ILE A 84 -5.11 -5.17 0.76
CA ILE A 84 -5.79 -5.08 2.07
C ILE A 84 -7.19 -4.46 1.91
N ILE A 85 -7.28 -3.33 1.18
CA ILE A 85 -8.55 -2.65 0.92
C ILE A 85 -9.49 -3.56 0.14
N LEU A 86 -9.01 -4.18 -0.94
CA LEU A 86 -9.80 -5.08 -1.77
C LEU A 86 -10.34 -6.26 -0.95
N ASN A 87 -9.52 -6.87 -0.09
CA ASN A 87 -9.97 -7.98 0.75
C ASN A 87 -11.04 -7.56 1.76
N LYS A 88 -10.96 -6.35 2.33
CA LYS A 88 -12.04 -5.83 3.18
C LYS A 88 -13.36 -5.71 2.40
N LEU A 89 -13.32 -5.19 1.17
CA LEU A 89 -14.50 -5.08 0.31
C LEU A 89 -15.04 -6.43 -0.14
N ARG A 90 -14.18 -7.43 -0.37
CA ARG A 90 -14.59 -8.80 -0.72
C ARG A 90 -15.35 -9.53 0.40
N THR A 91 -15.05 -9.19 1.66
CA THR A 91 -15.47 -9.98 2.82
C THR A 91 -16.50 -9.28 3.71
N ASN A 92 -16.81 -8.00 3.45
CA ASN A 92 -17.73 -7.21 4.25
C ASN A 92 -18.80 -6.57 3.37
N LYS A 93 -19.93 -6.22 3.98
CA LYS A 93 -20.90 -5.33 3.32
C LYS A 93 -20.32 -3.92 3.26
N PHE A 94 -20.47 -3.29 2.11
CA PHE A 94 -19.96 -1.94 1.86
C PHE A 94 -20.99 -1.14 1.04
N SER A 95 -20.83 0.17 1.04
CA SER A 95 -21.38 1.08 0.04
C SER A 95 -20.26 1.64 -0.82
N ILE A 96 -20.62 2.14 -2.01
CA ILE A 96 -19.68 2.83 -2.90
C ILE A 96 -20.05 4.30 -2.89
N ILE A 97 -19.03 5.14 -2.69
CA ILE A 97 -19.07 6.57 -2.96
C ILE A 97 -18.27 6.79 -4.23
N MET A 98 -18.86 7.48 -5.19
CA MET A 98 -18.24 7.77 -6.47
C MET A 98 -18.41 9.24 -6.81
N ASP A 99 -17.35 9.87 -7.31
CA ASP A 99 -17.35 11.27 -7.70
C ASP A 99 -16.64 11.47 -9.05
N GLU A 100 -17.30 12.19 -9.95
CA GLU A 100 -16.74 12.55 -11.25
C GLU A 100 -15.94 13.85 -11.10
N THR A 101 -14.67 13.81 -11.46
CA THR A 101 -13.80 14.99 -11.52
C THR A 101 -13.35 15.26 -12.95
N THR A 102 -13.20 16.53 -13.29
CA THR A 102 -12.68 16.98 -14.57
C THR A 102 -11.27 17.54 -14.39
N ASP A 103 -10.31 16.99 -15.13
CA ASP A 103 -9.03 17.66 -15.32
C ASP A 103 -9.24 18.89 -16.25
N ILE A 104 -8.30 19.82 -16.23
CA ILE A 104 -8.30 21.03 -17.08
C ILE A 104 -8.19 20.64 -18.56
N GLY A 105 -7.61 19.48 -18.88
CA GLY A 105 -7.79 18.80 -20.16
C GLY A 105 -9.08 17.98 -20.14
N THR A 106 -9.84 17.97 -21.23
CA THR A 106 -11.18 17.35 -21.44
C THR A 106 -11.39 15.88 -21.00
N LYS A 107 -10.45 15.25 -20.31
CA LYS A 107 -10.56 13.94 -19.69
C LYS A 107 -11.35 14.00 -18.39
N LYS A 108 -12.39 13.17 -18.31
CA LYS A 108 -13.14 12.93 -17.09
C LYS A 108 -12.50 11.78 -16.34
N SER A 109 -12.46 11.87 -15.02
CA SER A 109 -11.98 10.81 -14.15
C SER A 109 -13.02 10.51 -13.09
N LEU A 110 -13.07 9.25 -12.66
CA LEU A 110 -13.97 8.77 -11.64
C LEU A 110 -13.17 8.30 -10.44
N VAL A 111 -13.45 8.91 -9.28
CA VAL A 111 -12.96 8.43 -7.98
C VAL A 111 -13.93 7.38 -7.47
N ILE A 112 -13.41 6.25 -6.98
CA ILE A 112 -14.20 5.18 -6.36
C ILE A 112 -13.70 4.97 -4.94
N ILE A 113 -14.61 5.13 -3.97
CA ILE A 113 -14.37 4.94 -2.54
C ILE A 113 -15.32 3.86 -2.05
N GLY A 114 -14.80 2.90 -1.29
CA GLY A 114 -15.58 1.89 -0.60
C GLY A 114 -15.76 2.28 0.85
N SER A 115 -17.00 2.41 1.31
CA SER A 115 -17.34 2.74 2.69
C SER A 115 -17.92 1.52 3.40
N LEU A 116 -17.37 1.15 4.56
CA LEU A 116 -17.84 -0.01 5.32
C LEU A 116 -17.65 0.19 6.82
N PHE A 117 -18.36 -0.60 7.62
CA PHE A 117 -18.12 -0.65 9.06
C PHE A 117 -16.97 -1.62 9.38
N ASP A 118 -15.86 -1.10 9.91
CA ASP A 118 -14.71 -1.92 10.30
C ASP A 118 -14.84 -2.34 11.75
N ALA A 119 -15.14 -3.63 11.96
CA ALA A 119 -15.29 -4.21 13.29
C ALA A 119 -14.01 -4.16 14.14
N THR A 120 -12.84 -3.94 13.55
CA THR A 120 -11.57 -3.83 14.28
C THR A 120 -11.49 -2.52 15.05
N VAL A 121 -11.90 -1.42 14.40
CA VAL A 121 -11.84 -0.05 14.93
C VAL A 121 -13.19 0.46 15.40
N HIS A 122 -14.27 -0.31 15.17
CA HIS A 122 -15.65 -0.01 15.56
C HIS A 122 -16.19 1.30 14.98
N GLU A 123 -15.81 1.61 13.74
CA GLU A 123 -16.21 2.82 13.03
C GLU A 123 -16.50 2.56 11.55
N ALA A 124 -17.24 3.46 10.93
CA ALA A 124 -17.35 3.51 9.48
C ALA A 124 -16.04 4.08 8.90
N VAL A 125 -15.45 3.36 7.96
CA VAL A 125 -14.20 3.74 7.30
C VAL A 125 -14.43 3.88 5.80
N ASP A 126 -13.86 4.94 5.25
CA ASP A 126 -13.83 5.21 3.81
C ASP A 126 -12.46 4.84 3.26
N MET A 127 -12.43 3.98 2.24
CA MET A 127 -11.21 3.47 1.65
C MET A 127 -11.15 3.79 0.16
N PHE A 128 -10.05 4.39 -0.27
CA PHE A 128 -9.78 4.65 -1.67
C PHE A 128 -9.59 3.33 -2.44
N VAL A 129 -10.48 3.06 -3.39
CA VAL A 129 -10.47 1.82 -4.18
C VAL A 129 -9.69 2.03 -5.47
N ASP A 130 -10.11 3.03 -6.25
CA ASP A 130 -9.46 3.34 -7.51
C ASP A 130 -9.75 4.76 -8.01
N PHE A 131 -8.91 5.18 -8.95
CA PHE A 131 -9.08 6.40 -9.72
C PHE A 131 -8.89 6.06 -11.19
N ILE A 132 -9.97 6.15 -11.97
CA ILE A 132 -9.97 5.71 -13.37
C ILE A 132 -10.34 6.85 -14.30
N GLU A 133 -9.70 6.92 -15.46
CA GLU A 133 -10.16 7.80 -16.55
C GLU A 133 -11.44 7.19 -17.17
N VAL A 134 -12.42 8.03 -17.47
CA VAL A 134 -13.70 7.64 -18.10
C VAL A 134 -13.95 8.52 -19.31
N GLU A 135 -14.21 7.89 -20.46
CA GLU A 135 -14.57 8.59 -21.70
C GLU A 135 -16.09 8.89 -21.76
N ASP A 136 -16.91 7.95 -21.29
CA ASP A 136 -18.37 8.09 -21.19
C ASP A 136 -18.79 8.32 -19.74
N ALA A 137 -19.21 9.55 -19.44
CA ALA A 137 -19.75 9.94 -18.14
C ALA A 137 -21.28 9.95 -18.08
N SER A 138 -21.94 9.26 -19.00
CA SER A 138 -23.36 8.93 -18.83
C SER A 138 -23.56 8.03 -17.61
N ALA A 139 -24.79 7.96 -17.10
CA ALA A 139 -25.12 7.07 -15.99
C ALA A 139 -24.75 5.60 -16.29
N ALA A 140 -24.94 5.16 -17.54
CA ALA A 140 -24.57 3.81 -17.98
C ALA A 140 -23.04 3.63 -18.07
N GLY A 141 -22.33 4.63 -18.61
CA GLY A 141 -20.87 4.63 -18.69
C GLY A 141 -20.21 4.52 -17.31
N LEU A 142 -20.64 5.36 -16.37
CA LEU A 142 -20.16 5.34 -15.00
C LEU A 142 -20.50 4.03 -14.27
N PHE A 143 -21.73 3.52 -14.44
CA PHE A 143 -22.12 2.22 -13.87
C PHE A 143 -21.22 1.09 -14.37
N ASN A 144 -20.99 1.02 -15.68
CA ASN A 144 -20.11 0.01 -16.27
C ASN A 144 -18.66 0.17 -15.82
N ALA A 145 -18.18 1.40 -15.65
CA ALA A 145 -16.83 1.68 -15.16
C ALA A 145 -16.63 1.15 -13.73
N VAL A 146 -17.57 1.43 -12.83
CA VAL A 146 -17.56 0.88 -11.46
C VAL A 146 -17.67 -0.64 -11.48
N LYS A 147 -18.62 -1.19 -12.24
CA LYS A 147 -18.80 -2.64 -12.37
C LYS A 147 -17.53 -3.34 -12.82
N ASN A 148 -16.83 -2.78 -13.81
CA ASN A 148 -15.56 -3.32 -14.30
C ASN A 148 -14.48 -3.33 -13.21
N VAL A 149 -14.37 -2.25 -12.41
CA VAL A 149 -13.43 -2.21 -11.29
C VAL A 149 -13.76 -3.29 -10.26
N LEU A 150 -15.03 -3.49 -9.91
CA LEU A 150 -15.43 -4.53 -8.97
C LEU A 150 -15.16 -5.94 -9.52
N ASP A 151 -15.52 -6.20 -10.78
CA ASP A 151 -15.32 -7.50 -11.45
C ASP A 151 -13.83 -7.86 -11.55
N LEU A 152 -12.99 -6.92 -12.02
CA LEU A 152 -11.54 -7.11 -12.15
C LEU A 152 -10.86 -7.41 -10.81
N ASN A 153 -11.39 -6.85 -9.73
CA ASN A 153 -10.87 -7.07 -8.38
C ASN A 153 -11.63 -8.15 -7.61
N HIS A 154 -12.54 -8.90 -8.26
CA HIS A 154 -13.34 -9.97 -7.65
C HIS A 154 -14.13 -9.52 -6.40
N ILE A 155 -14.62 -8.28 -6.38
CA ILE A 155 -15.46 -7.77 -5.31
C ILE A 155 -16.91 -8.15 -5.60
N PRO A 156 -17.61 -8.87 -4.71
CA PRO A 156 -19.01 -9.23 -4.89
C PRO A 156 -19.92 -8.02 -4.64
N TYR A 157 -20.91 -7.82 -5.51
CA TYR A 157 -21.93 -6.76 -5.39
C TYR A 157 -23.36 -7.26 -5.70
N GLY A 158 -23.52 -8.58 -5.90
CA GLY A 158 -24.82 -9.26 -5.93
C GLY A 158 -25.26 -9.69 -4.52
N TYR A 159 -26.53 -10.09 -4.36
CA TYR A 159 -27.08 -10.50 -3.06
C TYR A 159 -26.20 -11.57 -2.38
N ILE A 160 -25.66 -11.21 -1.20
CA ILE A 160 -25.07 -12.10 -0.19
C ILE A 160 -26.12 -12.34 0.90
#